data_AF-A0A3G9IWF2-F1
#
_entry.id   AF-A0A3G9IWF2-F1
#
_cell.length_a   1.000
_cell.length_b   1.000
_cell.length_c   1.000
_cell.angle_alpha   90.00
_cell.angle_beta   90.00
_cell.angle_gamma   90.00
#
_symmetry.space_group_name_H-M   'P 1'
#
loop_
_entity.id
_entity.type
_entity.pdbx_description
1 polymer ?
#
loop_
_entity_poly.entity_id
_entity_poly.type
_entity_poly.pdbx_seq_one_letter_code
_entity_poly.pdbx_strand_id
1 'polypeptide(L)' 'MLPNYDADYVFVTLLEGKETSNRFDDIKKISIWKNLTAVKNNHVYAINMDTWLGYTPHDIDVQLKEAVQLLTQEL' A
#
# COMPACT_ATOMS: atom_id res chain seq x y z
N MET A 1 16.26 6.73 3.79
CA MET A 1 15.17 7.66 3.42
C MET A 1 14.33 6.99 2.35
N LEU A 2 13.01 7.24 2.30
CA LEU A 2 12.08 6.56 1.39
C LEU A 2 12.50 6.56 -0.10
N PRO A 3 13.09 7.65 -0.67
CA PRO A 3 13.58 7.64 -2.06
C PRO A 3 14.70 6.64 -2.36
N ASN A 4 15.43 6.16 -1.35
CA ASN A 4 16.46 5.13 -1.53
C ASN A 4 15.86 3.74 -1.73
N TYR A 5 14.55 3.60 -1.51
CA TYR A 5 13.77 2.38 -1.67
C TYR A 5 12.61 2.64 -2.65
N ASP A 6 12.88 3.38 -3.72
CA ASP A 6 11.88 3.63 -4.76
C ASP A 6 11.41 2.29 -5.34
N ALA A 7 10.10 2.07 -5.34
CA ALA A 7 9.48 0.81 -5.69
C ALA A 7 8.47 1.01 -6.82
N ASP A 8 8.27 -0.02 -7.63
CA ASP A 8 7.27 -0.02 -8.71
C ASP A 8 5.83 -0.10 -8.17
N TYR A 9 5.66 -0.71 -6.99
CA TYR A 9 4.39 -0.95 -6.30
C TYR A 9 4.55 -0.62 -4.80
N VAL A 10 3.54 0.02 -4.21
CA VAL A 10 3.48 0.29 -2.76
C VAL A 10 2.16 -0.22 -2.21
N PHE A 11 2.22 -1.15 -1.26
CA PHE A 11 1.07 -1.53 -0.46
C PHE A 11 1.08 -0.73 0.84
N VAL A 12 -0.03 -0.06 1.15
CA VAL A 12 -0.15 0.81 2.32
C VAL A 12 -1.39 0.43 3.14
N THR A 13 -1.24 0.39 4.45
CA THR A 13 -2.38 0.29 5.36
C THR A 13 -2.27 1.38 6.41
N LEU A 14 -3.42 1.83 6.91
CA LEU A 14 -3.50 2.90 7.90
C LEU A 14 -4.08 2.29 9.17
N LEU A 15 -3.47 2.62 10.31
CA LEU A 15 -4.13 2.43 11.60
C LEU A 15 -5.43 3.24 11.64
N GLU A 16 -6.45 2.70 12.29
CA GLU A 16 -7.72 3.42 12.45
C GLU A 16 -7.52 4.76 13.16
N GLY A 17 -8.29 5.77 12.74
CA GLY A 17 -8.33 7.07 13.39
C GLY A 17 -8.18 8.24 12.43
N LYS A 18 -8.90 9.32 12.73
CA LYS A 18 -8.91 10.55 11.92
C LYS A 18 -7.53 11.19 11.80
N GLU A 19 -6.72 11.12 12.86
CA GLU A 19 -5.36 11.65 12.87
C GLU A 19 -4.46 10.93 11.85
N THR A 20 -4.53 9.59 11.79
CA THR A 20 -3.79 8.79 10.82
C THR A 20 -4.15 9.17 9.38
N SER A 21 -5.44 9.29 9.08
CA SER A 21 -5.92 9.71 7.76
C SER A 21 -5.43 11.11 7.39
N ASN A 22 -5.56 12.08 8.30
CA ASN A 22 -5.07 13.44 8.07
C ASN A 22 -3.55 13.47 7.82
N ARG A 23 -2.80 12.67 8.59
CA ARG A 23 -1.35 12.59 8.44
C ARG A 23 -0.96 11.98 7.11
N PHE A 24 -1.68 10.94 6.66
CA PHE A 24 -1.46 10.35 5.35
C PHE A 24 -1.79 11.33 4.21
N ASP A 25 -2.84 12.13 4.36
CA ASP A 25 -3.15 13.21 3.41
C ASP A 25 -2.03 14.25 3.32
N ASP A 26 -1.39 14.59 4.44
CA ASP A 26 -0.23 15.47 4.43
C ASP A 26 1.01 14.82 3.80
N ILE A 27 1.25 13.53 4.03
CA ILE A 27 2.31 12.77 3.35
C ILE A 27 2.08 12.76 1.84
N LYS A 28 0.84 12.59 1.37
CA LYS A 28 0.53 12.64 -0.06
C LYS A 28 0.86 13.99 -0.70
N LYS A 29 0.94 15.08 0.07
CA LYS A 29 1.25 16.43 -0.42
C LYS A 29 2.74 16.70 -0.59
N ILE A 30 3.62 16.01 0.14
CA ILE A 30 5.07 16.30 0.11
C ILE A 30 5.74 15.79 -1.18
N SER A 31 6.79 16.49 -1.62
CA SER A 31 7.50 16.18 -2.87
C SER A 31 8.15 14.80 -2.87
N ILE A 32 8.60 14.33 -1.71
CA ILE A 32 9.20 12.99 -1.55
C ILE A 32 8.22 11.91 -1.98
N TRP A 33 6.97 11.97 -1.48
CA TRP A 33 5.94 10.99 -1.82
C TRP A 33 5.54 11.08 -3.30
N LYS A 34 5.25 12.30 -3.78
CA LYS A 34 4.84 12.54 -5.18
C LYS A 34 5.88 12.09 -6.21
N ASN A 35 7.15 12.00 -5.80
CA ASN A 35 8.24 11.63 -6.70
C ASN A 35 8.48 10.12 -6.79
N LEU A 36 7.85 9.29 -5.95
CA LEU A 36 7.98 7.84 -6.02
C LEU A 36 7.40 7.28 -7.33
N THR A 37 8.07 6.26 -7.87
CA THR A 37 7.67 5.60 -9.11
C THR A 37 6.26 5.01 -9.01
N ALA A 38 5.96 4.26 -7.94
CA ALA A 38 4.62 3.75 -7.67
C ALA A 38 3.54 4.83 -7.62
N VAL A 39 3.83 6.02 -7.07
CA VAL A 39 2.85 7.12 -6.98
C VAL A 39 2.57 7.70 -8.37
N LYS A 40 3.61 7.91 -9.18
CA LYS A 40 3.46 8.42 -10.55
C LYS A 40 2.70 7.46 -11.47
N ASN A 41 2.88 6.16 -11.24
CA ASN A 41 2.27 5.11 -12.05
C ASN A 41 0.91 4.62 -11.49
N ASN A 42 0.39 5.26 -10.44
CA ASN A 42 -0.87 4.86 -9.79
C ASN A 42 -0.85 3.40 -9.27
N HIS A 43 0.30 2.95 -8.78
CA HIS A 43 0.54 1.63 -8.19
C HIS A 43 0.67 1.69 -6.66
N VAL A 44 -0.14 2.55 -6.02
CA VAL A 44 -0.26 2.58 -4.56
C VAL A 44 -1.59 1.97 -4.16
N TYR A 45 -1.55 0.85 -3.45
CA TYR A 45 -2.73 0.07 -3.11
C TYR A 45 -2.96 0.08 -1.61
N ALA A 46 -4.17 0.46 -1.21
CA ALA A 46 -4.60 0.33 0.17
C ALA A 46 -4.92 -1.13 0.47
N ILE A 47 -4.29 -1.71 1.50
CA ILE A 47 -4.50 -3.09 1.93
C ILE A 47 -5.21 -3.12 3.29
N ASN A 48 -5.99 -4.18 3.52
CA ASN A 48 -6.60 -4.42 4.83
C ASN A 48 -5.52 -4.93 5.81
N MET A 49 -5.38 -4.27 6.96
CA MET A 49 -4.35 -4.61 7.95
C MET A 49 -4.56 -5.99 8.57
N ASP A 50 -5.80 -6.32 8.92
CA ASP A 50 -6.14 -7.59 9.60
C ASP A 50 -5.84 -8.77 8.69
N THR A 51 -6.11 -8.64 7.39
CA THR A 51 -5.79 -9.67 6.39
C THR A 51 -4.29 -9.71 6.10
N TRP A 52 -3.65 -8.59 5.74
CA TRP A 52 -2.27 -8.58 5.22
C TRP A 52 -1.18 -8.69 6.30
N LEU A 53 -1.54 -8.51 7.56
CA LEU A 53 -0.66 -8.80 8.70
C LEU A 53 -1.10 -10.04 9.48
N GLY A 54 -2.13 -10.75 8.99
CA GLY A 54 -2.54 -12.06 9.47
C GLY A 54 -1.59 -13.17 9.03
N TYR A 55 -1.51 -14.23 9.83
CA TYR A 55 -0.64 -15.39 9.58
C TYR A 55 -1.40 -16.72 9.60
N THR A 56 -2.74 -16.68 9.58
CA THR A 56 -3.51 -17.92 9.45
C THR A 56 -3.41 -18.45 8.02
N PRO A 57 -3.65 -19.76 7.79
CA PRO A 57 -3.68 -20.31 6.43
C PRO A 57 -4.71 -19.61 5.53
N HIS A 58 -5.82 -19.13 6.11
CA HIS A 58 -6.82 -18.37 5.38
C HIS A 58 -6.28 -17.00 4.94
N ASP A 59 -5.61 -16.27 5.86
CA ASP A 59 -5.05 -14.96 5.54
C ASP A 59 -4.01 -15.05 4.42
N ILE A 60 -3.15 -16.07 4.46
CA ILE A 60 -2.12 -16.29 3.43
C ILE A 60 -2.75 -16.57 2.05
N ASP A 61 -3.85 -17.33 2.00
CA ASP A 61 -4.58 -17.59 0.75
C ASP A 61 -5.19 -16.31 0.18
N VAL A 62 -5.82 -15.49 1.03
CA VAL A 62 -6.39 -14.19 0.63
C VAL A 62 -5.29 -13.22 0.19
N GLN A 63 -4.19 -13.13 0.94
CA GLN A 63 -3.03 -12.30 0.59
C GLN A 63 -2.47 -12.66 -0.78
N LEU A 64 -2.30 -13.96 -1.07
CA LEU A 64 -1.79 -14.40 -2.37
C LEU A 64 -2.75 -14.01 -3.50
N LYS A 65 -4.05 -14.24 -3.32
CA LYS A 65 -5.06 -13.88 -4.31
C LYS A 65 -5.09 -12.37 -4.58
N GLU A 66 -5.10 -11.57 -3.53
CA GLU A 66 -5.10 -10.10 -3.67
C GLU A 66 -3.79 -9.59 -4.27
N ALA A 67 -2.63 -10.15 -3.88
CA ALA A 67 -1.36 -9.78 -4.47
C ALA A 67 -1.30 -10.07 -5.97
N VAL A 68 -1.79 -11.23 -6.42
CA VAL A 68 -1.90 -11.54 -7.86
C VAL A 68 -2.78 -10.49 -8.55
N GLN A 69 -3.98 -10.26 -8.04
CA GLN A 69 -4.91 -9.29 -8.63
C GLN A 69 -4.31 -7.88 -8.73
N LEU A 70 -3.64 -7.41 -7.68
CA LEU A 70 -3.08 -6.04 -7.63
C LEU A 70 -1.84 -5.89 -8.53
N LEU A 71 -1.02 -6.95 -8.66
CA LEU A 71 0.23 -6.91 -9.43
C LEU A 71 0.03 -7.19 -10.92
N THR A 72 -0.92 -8.07 -11.28
CA THR A 72 -1.18 -8.43 -12.68
C THR A 72 -2.36 -7.68 -13.29
N GLN A 73 -3.23 -7.10 -12.45
CA GLN A 73 -4.52 -6.51 -12.86
C GLN A 73 -5.48 -7.54 -13.50
N GLU A 74 -5.27 -8.83 -13.24
CA GLU A 74 -6.13 -9.92 -13.71
C GLU A 74 -7.15 -10.33 -12.64
N LEU A 75 -8.38 -10.70 -13.06
CA LEU A 75 -9.51 -11.10 -12.20
C LEU A 75 -9.57 -12.61 -11.96
#